data_AF-K6P2X4-F1
#
_entry.id   AF-K6P2X4-F1
#
_cell.length_a   1.000
_cell.length_b   1.000
_cell.length_c   1.000
_cell.angle_alpha   90.00
_cell.angle_beta   90.00
_cell.angle_gamma   90.00
#
_symmetry.space_group_name_H-M   'P 1'
#
loop_
_entity.id
_entity.type
_entity.pdbx_description
1 polymer ?
#
loop_
_entity_poly.entity_id
_entity_poly.type
_entity_poly.pdbx_seq_one_letter_code
_entity_poly.pdbx_strand_id
1 'polypeptide(L)'
;MSKRQRRAALACLVTAALIALSFLTAPAQAFQGLDARAHGDERAAALEPSLDIRDDLQALDLRERTREAAAQLAAEVGGGLRIRWNPFYKTPSLITRSQGYLTGPAEGQAVDIARRWLREHKDLFG
;
A
#
# COMPACT_ATOMS: atom_id res chain seq x y z
N MET A 1 12.16 -62.38 36.68
CA MET A 1 11.81 -61.38 35.65
C MET A 1 11.07 -62.05 34.51
N SER A 2 9.81 -61.67 34.28
CA SER A 2 8.90 -62.41 33.38
C SER A 2 9.09 -62.00 31.91
N LYS A 3 8.90 -62.96 30.99
CA LYS A 3 9.04 -62.79 29.53
C LYS A 3 8.18 -61.64 28.96
N ARG A 4 7.16 -61.18 29.69
CA ARG A 4 6.30 -60.05 29.31
C ARG A 4 6.99 -58.69 29.44
N GLN A 5 7.87 -58.50 30.41
CA GLN A 5 8.59 -57.22 30.61
C GLN A 5 9.65 -56.96 29.54
N ARG A 6 10.22 -58.01 28.94
CA ARG A 6 11.22 -57.89 27.85
C ARG A 6 10.61 -57.44 26.52
N ARG A 7 9.32 -57.71 26.28
CA ARG A 7 8.63 -57.34 25.03
C ARG A 7 8.22 -55.86 25.02
N ALA A 8 7.87 -55.30 26.17
CA ALA A 8 7.51 -53.88 26.28
C ALA A 8 8.72 -52.94 26.06
N ALA A 9 9.92 -53.33 26.53
CA ALA A 9 11.13 -52.53 26.35
C ALA A 9 11.61 -52.49 24.88
N LEU A 10 11.38 -53.55 24.11
CA LEU A 10 11.76 -53.62 22.69
C LEU A 10 10.84 -52.78 21.79
N ALA A 11 9.56 -52.65 22.15
CA ALA A 11 8.61 -51.82 21.41
C ALA A 11 8.93 -50.31 21.52
N CYS A 12 9.47 -49.84 22.65
CA CYS A 12 9.82 -48.42 22.83
C CYS A 12 11.05 -47.98 22.03
N LEU A 13 12.01 -48.88 21.77
CA LEU A 13 13.24 -48.55 21.04
C LEU A 13 13.01 -48.39 19.53
N VAL A 14 12.04 -49.10 18.95
CA VAL A 14 11.75 -49.02 17.50
C VAL A 14 11.04 -47.72 17.15
N THR A 15 10.17 -47.20 18.02
CA THR A 15 9.41 -45.97 17.76
C THR A 15 10.29 -44.71 17.82
N ALA A 16 11.34 -44.70 18.65
CA ALA A 16 12.25 -43.57 18.75
C ALA A 16 13.16 -43.42 17.50
N ALA A 17 13.53 -44.53 16.86
CA ALA A 17 14.37 -44.51 15.67
C ALA A 17 13.64 -43.97 14.42
N LEU A 18 12.32 -44.15 14.33
CA LEU A 18 11.52 -43.65 13.21
C LEU A 18 11.32 -42.13 13.23
N ILE A 19 11.27 -41.50 14.41
CA ILE A 19 11.10 -40.04 14.55
C ILE A 19 12.41 -39.29 14.24
N ALA A 20 13.57 -39.90 14.53
CA ALA A 20 14.86 -39.30 14.23
C ALA A 20 15.19 -39.26 12.72
N LEU A 21 14.62 -40.17 11.93
CA LEU A 21 14.90 -40.24 10.49
C LEU A 21 14.15 -39.17 9.66
N SER A 22 13.08 -38.58 10.20
CA SER A 22 12.30 -37.53 9.52
C SER A 22 12.96 -36.15 9.48
N PHE A 23 14.08 -35.94 10.17
CA PHE A 23 14.78 -34.65 10.21
C PHE A 23 16.02 -34.56 9.29
N LEU A 24 16.39 -35.64 8.57
CA LEU A 24 17.55 -35.63 7.66
C LEU A 24 17.23 -35.30 6.20
N THR A 25 15.96 -35.19 5.81
CA THR A 25 15.57 -34.70 4.48
C THR A 25 15.44 -33.18 4.50
N ALA A 26 16.59 -32.50 4.51
CA ALA A 26 16.65 -31.07 4.22
C ALA A 26 16.25 -30.82 2.74
N PRO A 27 15.50 -29.74 2.44
CA PRO A 27 15.19 -29.36 1.07
C PRO A 27 16.43 -28.71 0.44
N ALA A 28 17.27 -29.50 -0.22
CA ALA A 28 18.38 -28.99 -1.04
C ALA A 28 17.92 -28.33 -2.36
N GLN A 29 16.62 -28.06 -2.53
CA GLN A 29 16.04 -27.52 -3.76
C GLN A 29 15.90 -25.99 -3.78
N ALA A 30 16.37 -25.27 -2.75
CA ALA A 30 16.23 -23.81 -2.69
C ALA A 30 17.26 -23.02 -3.51
N PHE A 31 18.28 -23.66 -4.10
CA PHE A 31 19.41 -22.96 -4.72
C PHE A 31 19.52 -23.07 -6.25
N GLN A 32 18.56 -23.70 -6.94
CA GLN A 32 18.55 -23.77 -8.41
C GLN A 32 17.91 -22.54 -9.08
N GLY A 33 17.43 -21.55 -8.30
CA GLY A 33 16.81 -20.33 -8.83
C GLY A 33 17.75 -19.16 -9.08
N LEU A 34 19.04 -19.26 -8.72
CA LEU A 34 20.01 -18.18 -8.90
C LEU A 34 20.61 -18.16 -10.32
N ASP A 35 20.84 -19.31 -10.94
CA ASP A 35 21.36 -19.38 -12.32
C ASP A 35 20.31 -19.00 -13.36
N ALA A 36 19.03 -19.22 -13.09
CA ALA A 36 17.93 -18.77 -13.94
C ALA A 36 17.81 -17.24 -14.00
N ARG A 37 18.40 -16.52 -13.04
CA ARG A 37 18.41 -15.04 -13.01
C ARG A 37 19.48 -14.43 -13.92
N ALA A 38 20.55 -15.17 -14.24
CA ALA A 38 21.62 -14.68 -15.10
C ALA A 38 21.23 -14.59 -16.59
N HIS A 39 20.20 -15.33 -17.03
CA HIS A 39 19.64 -15.24 -18.39
C HIS A 39 18.34 -14.40 -18.46
N GLY A 40 17.90 -13.80 -17.35
CA GLY A 40 16.75 -12.90 -17.30
C GLY A 40 17.06 -11.45 -17.69
N ASP A 41 18.34 -11.08 -17.76
CA ASP A 41 18.78 -9.68 -17.96
C ASP A 41 18.38 -9.09 -19.31
N GLU A 42 18.29 -9.90 -20.37
CA GLU A 42 17.88 -9.41 -21.70
C GLU A 42 16.39 -9.06 -21.77
N ARG A 43 15.54 -9.71 -20.96
CA ARG A 43 14.10 -9.39 -20.86
C ARG A 43 13.80 -8.32 -19.80
N ALA A 44 14.63 -8.20 -18.77
CA ALA A 44 14.57 -7.10 -17.81
C ALA A 44 14.98 -5.77 -18.46
N ALA A 45 16.01 -5.76 -19.32
CA ALA A 45 16.42 -4.57 -20.06
C ALA A 45 15.35 -4.03 -21.04
N ALA A 46 14.47 -4.91 -21.55
CA ALA A 46 13.35 -4.53 -22.42
C ALA A 46 12.09 -4.08 -21.66
N LEU A 47 12.08 -4.25 -20.33
CA LEU A 47 10.97 -3.92 -19.43
C LEU A 47 11.46 -3.02 -18.28
N GLU A 48 12.40 -2.12 -18.54
CA GLU A 48 12.62 -0.95 -17.69
C GLU A 48 11.82 0.21 -18.28
N PRO A 49 10.47 0.29 -18.12
CA PRO A 49 9.92 1.62 -17.93
C PRO A 49 10.62 2.16 -16.69
N SER A 50 11.20 3.36 -16.81
CA SER A 50 11.82 4.10 -15.71
C SER A 50 11.05 3.80 -14.42
N LEU A 51 11.62 2.98 -13.53
CA LEU A 51 11.03 2.71 -12.22
C LEU A 51 11.16 3.95 -11.32
N ASP A 52 11.55 5.10 -11.89
CA ASP A 52 11.43 6.39 -11.25
C ASP A 52 9.99 6.89 -11.42
N ILE A 53 9.19 6.65 -10.38
CA ILE A 53 7.81 7.15 -10.24
C ILE A 53 7.74 8.68 -10.43
N ARG A 54 8.88 9.40 -10.31
CA ARG A 54 8.96 10.84 -10.59
C ARG A 54 8.79 11.20 -12.05
N ASP A 55 9.16 10.33 -12.97
CA ASP A 55 8.93 10.54 -14.41
C ASP A 55 7.44 10.33 -14.74
N ASP A 56 6.80 9.33 -14.13
CA ASP A 56 5.34 9.10 -14.24
C ASP A 56 4.51 10.19 -13.53
N LEU A 57 5.07 10.86 -12.51
CA LEU A 57 4.43 12.00 -11.85
C LEU A 57 4.28 13.22 -12.78
N GLN A 58 5.07 13.34 -13.85
CA GLN A 58 4.84 14.36 -14.88
C GLN A 58 3.66 14.01 -15.79
N ALA A 59 3.38 12.72 -16.01
CA ALA A 59 2.23 12.26 -16.78
C ALA A 59 0.90 12.44 -16.02
N LEU A 60 0.97 12.49 -14.69
CA LEU A 60 -0.11 12.98 -13.83
C LEU A 60 -0.14 14.52 -13.89
N ASP A 61 -0.73 15.10 -14.94
CA ASP A 61 -1.02 16.54 -15.00
C ASP A 61 -2.17 16.90 -14.04
N LEU A 62 -1.93 16.66 -12.75
CA LEU A 62 -2.81 17.02 -11.65
C LEU A 62 -3.04 18.53 -11.60
N ARG A 63 -2.20 19.32 -12.25
CA ARG A 63 -2.23 20.78 -12.19
C ARG A 63 -3.48 21.34 -12.85
N GLU A 64 -3.90 20.80 -13.99
CA GLU A 64 -5.12 21.26 -14.66
C GLU A 64 -6.36 20.84 -13.87
N ARG A 65 -6.47 19.55 -13.52
CA ARG A 65 -7.58 19.01 -12.74
C ARG A 65 -7.76 19.71 -11.39
N THR A 66 -6.67 19.93 -10.65
CA THR A 66 -6.72 20.58 -9.34
C THR A 66 -7.15 22.05 -9.47
N ARG A 67 -6.74 22.73 -10.55
CA ARG A 67 -7.13 24.12 -10.81
C ARG A 67 -8.61 24.23 -11.16
N GLU A 68 -9.12 23.32 -11.98
CA GLU A 68 -10.55 23.25 -12.30
C GLU A 68 -11.38 22.95 -11.04
N ALA A 69 -10.98 21.97 -10.24
CA ALA A 69 -11.64 21.65 -8.98
C ALA A 69 -11.63 22.85 -8.01
N ALA A 70 -10.53 23.61 -7.95
CA ALA A 70 -10.45 24.82 -7.13
C ALA A 70 -11.37 25.94 -7.66
N ALA A 71 -11.52 26.07 -8.98
CA ALA A 71 -12.45 27.02 -9.59
C ALA A 71 -13.91 26.64 -9.30
N GLN A 72 -14.26 25.34 -9.35
CA GLN A 72 -15.57 24.83 -8.98
C GLN A 72 -15.86 25.10 -7.50
N LEU A 73 -14.93 24.78 -6.60
CA LEU A 73 -15.08 25.08 -5.16
C LEU A 73 -15.29 26.59 -4.92
N ALA A 74 -14.56 27.45 -5.64
CA ALA A 74 -14.73 28.90 -5.54
C ALA A 74 -16.12 29.36 -5.98
N ALA A 75 -16.69 28.74 -7.02
CA ALA A 75 -18.05 29.01 -7.48
C ALA A 75 -19.11 28.54 -6.46
N GLU A 76 -18.90 27.37 -5.83
CA GLU A 76 -19.82 26.79 -4.84
C GLU A 76 -19.82 27.57 -3.51
N VAL A 77 -18.64 27.86 -2.97
CA VAL A 77 -18.49 28.54 -1.67
C VAL A 77 -18.74 30.05 -1.80
N GLY A 78 -18.37 30.62 -2.94
CA GLY A 78 -18.48 32.05 -3.22
C GLY A 78 -17.44 32.89 -2.47
N GLY A 79 -17.84 34.11 -2.10
CA GLY A 79 -16.95 35.11 -1.52
C GLY A 79 -16.24 34.67 -0.23
N GLY A 80 -14.98 35.11 -0.10
CA GLY A 80 -14.17 34.90 1.11
C GLY A 80 -13.36 33.60 1.15
N LEU A 81 -13.44 32.76 0.11
CA LEU A 81 -12.57 31.59 -0.02
C LEU A 81 -11.11 32.01 -0.23
N ARG A 82 -10.20 31.38 0.50
CA ARG A 82 -8.74 31.55 0.38
C ARG A 82 -8.08 30.18 0.29
N ILE A 83 -7.31 29.99 -0.76
CA ILE A 83 -6.54 28.76 -1.00
C ILE A 83 -5.06 29.11 -1.00
N ARG A 84 -4.29 28.51 -0.09
CA ARG A 84 -2.83 28.59 -0.10
C ARG A 84 -2.27 27.34 -0.75
N TRP A 85 -1.50 27.53 -1.81
CA TRP A 85 -0.94 26.44 -2.60
C TRP A 85 0.42 26.00 -2.09
N ASN A 86 0.69 24.69 -2.14
CA ASN A 86 2.03 24.16 -1.95
C ASN A 86 2.85 24.43 -3.24
N PRO A 87 4.01 25.11 -3.16
CA PRO A 87 4.76 25.48 -4.34
C PRO A 87 5.41 24.29 -5.06
N PHE A 88 5.64 23.18 -4.36
CA PHE A 88 6.27 21.97 -4.93
C PHE A 88 5.22 21.06 -5.56
N TYR A 89 4.20 20.68 -4.79
CA TYR A 89 3.19 19.70 -5.23
C TYR A 89 2.04 20.32 -6.05
N LYS A 90 1.94 21.66 -6.07
CA LYS A 90 0.88 22.40 -6.77
C LYS A 90 -0.54 22.02 -6.32
N THR A 91 -0.67 21.42 -5.14
CA THR A 91 -1.93 21.13 -4.45
C THR A 91 -2.20 22.17 -3.35
N PRO A 92 -3.45 22.35 -2.91
CA PRO A 92 -3.80 23.17 -1.75
C PRO A 92 -3.14 22.65 -0.47
N SER A 93 -2.42 23.53 0.21
CA SER A 93 -1.87 23.31 1.56
C SER A 93 -2.83 23.79 2.67
N LEU A 94 -3.72 24.72 2.33
CA LEU A 94 -4.72 25.28 3.23
C LEU A 94 -5.89 25.80 2.40
N ILE A 95 -7.09 25.43 2.79
CA ILE A 95 -8.34 25.95 2.25
C ILE A 95 -9.10 26.53 3.44
N THR A 96 -9.42 27.82 3.38
CA THR A 96 -10.13 28.51 4.45
C THR A 96 -11.12 29.50 3.89
N ARG A 97 -12.08 29.90 4.72
CA ARG A 97 -13.06 30.92 4.39
C ARG A 97 -13.01 32.01 5.44
N SER A 98 -13.09 33.27 5.04
CA SER A 98 -13.02 34.40 5.96
C SER A 98 -14.16 34.41 6.99
N GLN A 99 -15.33 33.88 6.63
CA GLN A 99 -16.50 33.77 7.50
C GLN A 99 -17.28 32.48 7.19
N GLY A 100 -17.88 31.88 8.20
CA GLY A 100 -18.69 30.66 8.05
C GLY A 100 -17.86 29.40 7.81
N TYR A 101 -18.47 28.44 7.11
CA TYR A 101 -17.90 27.11 6.88
C TYR A 101 -17.72 26.85 5.37
N LEU A 102 -16.89 25.85 5.05
CA LEU A 102 -16.69 25.33 3.68
C LEU A 102 -17.86 24.47 3.22
N THR A 103 -18.67 23.96 4.15
CA THR A 103 -19.86 23.15 3.90
C THR A 103 -21.11 23.91 4.30
N GLY A 104 -22.24 23.54 3.71
CA GLY A 104 -23.55 23.92 4.23
C GLY A 104 -23.88 23.22 5.56
N PRO A 105 -25.02 23.57 6.18
CA PRO A 105 -25.55 22.84 7.32
C PRO A 105 -25.74 21.36 6.97
N ALA A 106 -25.26 20.47 7.84
CA ALA A 106 -25.40 19.03 7.68
C ALA A 106 -25.60 18.37 9.04
N GLU A 107 -26.43 17.33 9.06
CA GLU A 107 -26.65 16.50 10.24
C GLU A 107 -25.56 15.42 10.39
N GLY A 108 -25.26 15.04 11.63
CA GLY A 108 -24.31 13.99 11.96
C GLY A 108 -23.02 14.49 12.62
N GLN A 109 -22.04 13.59 12.73
CA GLN A 109 -20.76 13.90 13.36
C GLN A 109 -19.88 14.76 12.46
N ALA A 110 -19.22 15.76 13.04
CA ALA A 110 -18.33 16.67 12.31
C ALA A 110 -17.22 15.92 11.54
N VAL A 111 -16.68 14.85 12.12
CA VAL A 111 -15.65 14.01 11.48
C VAL A 111 -16.15 13.37 10.18
N ASP A 112 -17.40 12.91 10.16
CA ASP A 112 -17.96 12.23 8.99
C ASP A 112 -18.29 13.23 7.89
N ILE A 113 -18.77 14.42 8.27
CA ILE A 113 -18.96 15.55 7.35
C ILE A 113 -17.63 15.93 6.71
N ALA A 114 -16.57 16.10 7.50
CA ALA A 114 -15.24 16.45 6.98
C ALA A 114 -14.68 15.37 6.06
N ARG A 115 -14.78 14.09 6.43
CA ARG A 115 -14.33 12.96 5.59
C ARG A 115 -15.11 12.86 4.29
N ARG A 116 -16.43 13.09 4.34
CA ARG A 116 -17.28 13.13 3.15
C ARG A 116 -16.87 14.27 2.22
N TRP A 117 -16.70 15.47 2.77
CA TRP A 117 -16.27 16.64 2.00
C TRP A 117 -14.93 16.40 1.29
N LEU A 118 -13.95 15.81 1.99
CA LEU A 118 -12.66 15.45 1.39
C LEU A 118 -12.79 14.45 0.23
N ARG A 119 -13.71 13.48 0.32
CA ARG A 119 -13.94 12.53 -0.77
C ARG A 119 -14.63 13.17 -1.97
N GLU A 120 -15.62 14.02 -1.71
CA GLU A 120 -16.34 14.77 -2.76
C GLU A 120 -15.40 15.72 -3.52
N HIS A 121 -14.40 16.27 -2.83
CA HIS A 121 -13.43 17.20 -3.38
C HIS A 121 -12.03 16.59 -3.54
N LYS A 122 -11.94 15.27 -3.72
CA LYS A 122 -10.64 14.56 -3.80
C LYS A 122 -9.71 15.14 -4.87
N ASP A 123 -10.28 15.64 -5.97
CA ASP A 123 -9.54 16.19 -7.11
C ASP A 123 -8.82 17.50 -6.75
N LEU A 124 -9.14 18.14 -5.61
CA LEU A 124 -8.34 19.23 -5.06
C LEU A 124 -6.99 18.76 -4.54
N PHE A 125 -6.84 17.49 -4.15
CA PHE A 125 -5.70 17.04 -3.37
C PHE A 125 -4.75 16.10 -4.14
N GLY A 126 -5.10 15.72 -5.37
CA GLY A 126 -4.35 14.78 -6.19
C GLY A 126 -4.93 13.38 -6.11
#